data_AF-A0A356T576-F1
#
_entry.id   AF-A0A356T576-F1
#
_cell.length_a   1.000
_cell.length_b   1.000
_cell.length_c   1.000
_cell.angle_alpha   90.00
_cell.angle_beta   90.00
_cell.angle_gamma   90.00
#
_symmetry.space_group_name_H-M   'P 1'
#
loop_
_entity.id
_entity.type
_entity.pdbx_description
1 polymer ?
#
loop_
_entity_poly.entity_id
_entity_poly.type
_entity_poly.pdbx_seq_one_letter_code
_entity_poly.pdbx_strand_id
1 'polypeptide(L)'
;MMMNTRTALLASICAALALAGCDGGESLPPDSGLDPLDSGVSMRDGGDDPDTGVDTDSGTDTDSGTDTDSGADTDSGTDTDSGAGDSGLTDAGCVPDTCMPGECGVNVRDDGCGTPLDCGPCAIGGPCNDDTGCSTGECLTEYDSAWDSGYCTRECRVDADCAAVGTHCAYVDDLTRIGLCVADCVNDADCRGPEYTCQDDDEAGTDECAPFANGAGMTGEPCDAHSDCGGGMDGFCIRESSGWREGYCSRTCVVDSDCGSGRHCGFIPAGGGDGACVDNCASDADCRMDGYTCHNADEDAGGVDECAPAATGMGDIGDPCVGAWDCAGGVDGRCLTEATGSLGGFCYEVECVTDTDCPANSHCGNFGDAMDPVNICTPDCTTDADCRASGYACWDPNEDGRDECWAAGTGTAAVGDPCAGVYDCAGGERAVCVRRPRNDFNEGYCLLTGCTAGGTGPASCPAGSHCSIAPMATEGLCVDSCGTDADCRTDGYRCYDTGDADAVSECWPAATGTGAVGAPCRWLTDCAGDETGACILLQDDPAPDWRGGYCTILCGGGGPCPSGSRCDFGACLDECTTSTMCRIADGYSCQMPMGSTGRACYPM
;
A
#
# COMPACT_ATOMS: atom_id res chain seq x y z
N MET A 1 -17.76 14.39 -21.38
CA MET A 1 -18.67 13.38 -20.74
C MET A 1 -17.92 12.06 -20.74
N MET A 2 -16.89 12.02 -19.93
CA MET A 2 -15.94 10.95 -19.71
C MET A 2 -15.55 11.11 -18.24
N MET A 3 -15.59 10.02 -17.47
CA MET A 3 -15.02 10.01 -16.13
C MET A 3 -13.51 10.27 -16.27
N ASN A 4 -12.85 10.93 -15.32
CA ASN A 4 -11.39 10.83 -15.25
C ASN A 4 -11.03 9.45 -14.69
N THR A 5 -11.04 8.48 -15.60
CA THR A 5 -10.88 7.04 -15.41
C THR A 5 -9.45 6.65 -15.04
N ARG A 6 -8.47 7.56 -15.11
CA ARG A 6 -7.04 7.26 -14.86
C ARG A 6 -6.75 6.81 -13.42
N THR A 7 -7.31 7.48 -12.41
CA THR A 7 -7.13 7.11 -11.00
C THR A 7 -7.87 5.81 -10.65
N ALA A 8 -9.06 5.62 -11.23
CA ALA A 8 -9.82 4.38 -11.09
C ALA A 8 -9.15 3.20 -11.83
N LEU A 9 -8.49 3.46 -12.97
CA LEU A 9 -7.77 2.46 -13.76
C LEU A 9 -6.52 1.97 -13.04
N LEU A 10 -5.69 2.86 -12.46
CA LEU A 10 -4.51 2.43 -11.69
C LEU A 10 -4.90 1.64 -10.44
N ALA A 11 -5.94 2.07 -9.72
CA ALA A 11 -6.47 1.33 -8.58
C ALA A 11 -7.12 -0.01 -9.00
N SER A 12 -7.82 -0.04 -10.14
CA SER A 12 -8.46 -1.24 -10.69
C SER A 12 -7.47 -2.22 -11.30
N ILE A 13 -6.34 -1.79 -11.88
CA ILE A 13 -5.27 -2.66 -12.37
C ILE A 13 -4.57 -3.32 -11.17
N CYS A 14 -4.29 -2.57 -10.10
CA CYS A 14 -3.77 -3.13 -8.85
C CYS A 14 -4.75 -4.14 -8.22
N ALA A 15 -6.05 -3.86 -8.24
CA ALA A 15 -7.08 -4.77 -7.73
C ALA A 15 -7.30 -5.98 -8.63
N ALA A 16 -7.28 -5.82 -9.96
CA ALA A 16 -7.44 -6.90 -10.93
C ALA A 16 -6.24 -7.85 -10.92
N LEU A 17 -4.99 -7.36 -10.82
CA LEU A 17 -3.82 -8.23 -10.65
C LEU A 17 -3.84 -8.99 -9.31
N ALA A 18 -4.59 -8.51 -8.31
CA ALA A 18 -4.83 -9.22 -7.05
C ALA A 18 -6.08 -10.14 -7.08
N LEU A 19 -6.97 -10.00 -8.06
CA LEU A 19 -8.30 -10.67 -8.09
C LEU A 19 -8.62 -11.44 -9.39
N ALA A 20 -7.80 -11.40 -10.43
CA ALA A 20 -8.06 -12.02 -11.74
C ALA A 20 -8.00 -13.56 -11.77
N GLY A 21 -8.08 -14.24 -10.61
CA GLY A 21 -8.11 -15.70 -10.50
C GLY A 21 -9.46 -16.30 -10.09
N CYS A 22 -10.56 -15.56 -10.19
CA CYS A 22 -11.87 -16.01 -9.70
C CYS A 22 -12.97 -15.99 -10.78
N ASP A 23 -12.94 -16.91 -11.75
CA ASP A 23 -14.19 -17.56 -12.21
C ASP A 23 -13.97 -18.95 -12.84
N GLY A 24 -14.59 -19.97 -12.24
CA GLY A 24 -14.38 -21.38 -12.61
C GLY A 24 -15.31 -21.90 -13.71
N GLY A 25 -14.71 -22.36 -14.81
CA GLY A 25 -14.90 -23.70 -15.39
C GLY A 25 -16.24 -24.08 -16.04
N GLU A 26 -16.30 -24.04 -17.38
CA GLU A 26 -17.19 -24.92 -18.16
C GLU A 26 -16.46 -26.23 -18.55
N SER A 27 -16.92 -27.35 -17.98
CA SER A 27 -16.41 -28.69 -18.26
C SER A 27 -16.72 -29.15 -19.69
N LEU A 28 -15.69 -29.36 -20.52
CA LEU A 28 -15.82 -30.11 -21.77
C LEU A 28 -15.58 -31.62 -21.54
N PRO A 29 -16.38 -32.51 -22.16
CA PRO A 29 -16.28 -33.95 -21.95
C PRO A 29 -15.07 -34.57 -22.69
N PRO A 30 -14.51 -35.69 -22.18
CA PRO A 30 -13.32 -36.31 -22.76
C PRO A 30 -13.64 -37.00 -24.09
N ASP A 31 -12.98 -36.57 -25.16
CA ASP A 31 -12.97 -37.27 -26.44
C ASP A 31 -12.03 -38.49 -26.36
N SER A 32 -12.58 -39.66 -26.67
CA SER A 32 -11.89 -40.94 -26.60
C SER A 32 -11.61 -41.43 -28.01
N GLY A 33 -10.59 -40.84 -28.63
CA GLY A 33 -10.07 -41.24 -29.94
C GLY A 33 -8.82 -42.10 -29.82
N LEU A 34 -9.00 -43.42 -29.68
CA LEU A 34 -7.94 -44.39 -29.96
C LEU A 34 -7.72 -44.46 -31.47
N ASP A 35 -6.46 -44.38 -31.93
CA ASP A 35 -6.02 -45.16 -33.09
C ASP A 35 -4.55 -45.61 -32.95
N PRO A 36 -4.20 -46.83 -33.42
CA PRO A 36 -2.95 -47.49 -33.08
C PRO A 36 -1.94 -47.55 -34.25
N LEU A 37 -0.70 -47.86 -33.89
CA LEU A 37 0.39 -48.40 -34.74
C LEU A 37 1.02 -47.46 -35.78
N ASP A 38 2.27 -47.06 -35.51
CA ASP A 38 3.35 -47.39 -36.44
C ASP A 38 4.64 -47.76 -35.69
N SER A 39 5.45 -48.54 -36.35
CA SER A 39 6.37 -49.54 -35.82
C SER A 39 7.76 -49.34 -36.40
N GLY A 40 8.78 -49.61 -35.57
CA GLY A 40 10.16 -49.83 -35.99
C GLY A 40 11.10 -48.67 -35.63
N VAL A 41 12.36 -48.88 -35.28
CA VAL A 41 13.23 -50.06 -35.34
C VAL A 41 14.31 -49.89 -34.27
N SER A 42 14.61 -50.96 -33.54
CA SER A 42 15.74 -51.03 -32.62
C SER A 42 17.08 -51.01 -33.36
N MET A 43 17.99 -50.12 -32.96
CA MET A 43 19.44 -50.28 -33.13
C MET A 43 20.11 -49.91 -31.81
N ARG A 44 20.80 -50.90 -31.22
CA ARG A 44 21.83 -50.72 -30.20
C ARG A 44 23.14 -50.34 -30.89
N ASP A 45 23.87 -49.43 -30.26
CA ASP A 45 25.34 -49.37 -30.04
C ASP A 45 25.59 -47.94 -29.54
N GLY A 46 26.21 -47.68 -28.39
CA GLY A 46 27.48 -48.20 -27.92
C GLY A 46 28.47 -47.03 -27.95
N GLY A 47 28.81 -46.46 -26.79
CA GLY A 47 29.75 -45.35 -26.71
C GLY A 47 29.79 -44.70 -25.33
N ASP A 48 30.46 -45.35 -24.39
CA ASP A 48 31.09 -44.69 -23.24
C ASP A 48 32.27 -43.84 -23.76
N ASP A 49 32.35 -42.57 -23.36
CA ASP A 49 33.62 -41.84 -23.31
C ASP A 49 33.63 -40.86 -22.11
N PRO A 50 34.59 -40.94 -21.18
CA PRO A 50 34.74 -40.03 -20.06
C PRO A 50 35.88 -39.03 -20.33
N ASP A 51 35.57 -37.75 -20.51
CA ASP A 51 36.60 -36.71 -20.52
C ASP A 51 36.94 -36.26 -19.10
N THR A 52 38.01 -36.85 -18.58
CA THR A 52 38.82 -36.31 -17.49
C THR A 52 39.67 -35.15 -18.01
N GLY A 53 39.24 -33.91 -17.76
CA GLY A 53 40.06 -32.71 -17.87
C GLY A 53 40.69 -32.36 -16.52
N VAL A 54 42.00 -32.58 -16.39
CA VAL A 54 42.82 -32.13 -15.28
C VAL A 54 43.43 -30.79 -15.68
N ASP A 55 42.95 -29.69 -15.11
CA ASP A 55 43.65 -28.41 -15.21
C ASP A 55 44.70 -28.32 -14.10
N THR A 56 45.94 -28.15 -14.56
CA THR A 56 47.14 -27.97 -13.74
C THR A 56 47.46 -26.49 -13.69
N ASP A 57 47.57 -25.99 -12.46
CA ASP A 57 47.94 -24.61 -12.13
C ASP A 57 49.34 -24.25 -12.66
N SER A 58 49.45 -23.05 -13.24
CA SER A 58 50.73 -22.33 -13.33
C SER A 58 50.50 -20.83 -13.24
N GLY A 59 50.59 -20.30 -12.02
CA GLY A 59 50.64 -18.87 -11.73
C GLY A 59 51.37 -18.66 -10.40
N THR A 60 52.70 -18.59 -10.46
CA THR A 60 53.56 -18.13 -9.37
C THR A 60 53.55 -16.62 -9.32
N ASP A 61 53.16 -16.03 -8.19
CA ASP A 61 53.71 -14.76 -7.72
C ASP A 61 54.00 -14.83 -6.23
N THR A 62 55.24 -14.47 -5.90
CA THR A 62 55.86 -14.51 -4.58
C THR A 62 55.87 -13.10 -3.97
N ASP A 63 55.30 -13.02 -2.77
CA ASP A 63 55.53 -12.17 -1.59
C ASP A 63 56.08 -10.75 -1.74
N SER A 64 55.38 -9.79 -1.10
CA SER A 64 55.99 -8.93 -0.07
C SER A 64 54.96 -8.02 0.61
N GLY A 65 54.83 -8.11 1.94
CA GLY A 65 54.30 -7.00 2.76
C GLY A 65 53.45 -7.40 3.97
N THR A 66 54.08 -7.89 5.03
CA THR A 66 53.57 -7.75 6.41
C THR A 66 54.07 -6.41 6.96
N ASP A 67 53.17 -5.52 7.38
CA ASP A 67 53.50 -4.49 8.37
C ASP A 67 52.41 -4.44 9.44
N THR A 68 52.84 -4.76 10.65
CA THR A 68 52.11 -4.60 11.91
C THR A 68 52.83 -3.49 12.65
N ASP A 69 52.24 -2.28 12.65
CA ASP A 69 52.77 -1.17 13.43
C ASP A 69 51.80 -0.82 14.55
N SER A 70 52.25 -1.14 15.76
CA SER A 70 51.76 -0.62 17.02
C SER A 70 52.45 0.73 17.25
N GLY A 71 51.71 1.83 17.24
CA GLY A 71 52.26 3.15 17.52
C GLY A 71 51.17 4.09 18.04
N ALA A 72 51.16 4.29 19.35
CA ALA A 72 50.48 5.41 19.97
C ALA A 72 51.40 6.62 19.91
N ASP A 73 51.10 7.58 19.04
CA ASP A 73 51.70 8.91 19.08
C ASP A 73 50.61 9.96 19.33
N THR A 74 50.77 10.62 20.47
CA THR A 74 50.06 11.82 20.89
C THR A 74 50.86 13.00 20.37
N ASP A 75 50.39 13.66 19.30
CA ASP A 75 50.95 14.94 18.88
C ASP A 75 49.89 16.05 18.98
N SER A 76 50.15 16.92 19.95
CA SER A 76 49.61 18.26 20.06
C SER A 76 50.27 19.15 19.01
N GLY A 77 49.54 19.45 17.93
CA GLY A 77 49.93 20.42 16.91
C GLY A 77 48.71 21.16 16.41
N THR A 78 48.53 22.41 16.87
CA THR A 78 47.60 23.37 16.27
C THR A 78 48.18 23.83 14.94
N ASP A 79 47.80 23.17 13.86
CA ASP A 79 48.04 23.67 12.51
C ASP A 79 46.96 24.68 12.13
N THR A 80 47.45 25.91 11.97
CA THR A 80 46.73 27.08 11.48
C THR A 80 46.69 26.97 9.96
N ASP A 81 45.63 26.37 9.42
CA ASP A 81 45.38 26.43 7.99
C ASP A 81 44.74 27.76 7.61
N SER A 82 45.49 28.48 6.79
CA SER A 82 45.13 29.75 6.16
C SER A 82 44.34 29.45 4.88
N GLY A 83 43.03 29.33 4.99
CA GLY A 83 42.11 29.22 3.86
C GLY A 83 40.99 30.25 3.98
N ALA A 84 40.95 31.20 3.04
CA ALA A 84 39.88 32.14 2.71
C ALA A 84 39.01 32.68 3.86
N GLY A 85 39.24 33.95 4.21
CA GLY A 85 38.46 34.69 5.19
C GLY A 85 36.96 34.63 4.93
N ASP A 86 36.28 33.89 5.80
CA ASP A 86 34.92 34.21 6.25
C ASP A 86 35.01 35.50 7.06
N SER A 87 35.02 36.63 6.33
CA SER A 87 34.66 37.89 6.93
C SER A 87 33.18 37.81 7.21
N GLY A 88 32.83 37.67 8.50
CA GLY A 88 31.51 37.88 9.06
C GLY A 88 30.93 39.25 8.72
N LEU A 89 30.56 39.39 7.45
CA LEU A 89 29.49 40.22 7.00
C LEU A 89 28.25 39.38 7.28
N THR A 90 27.44 39.84 8.22
CA THR A 90 26.00 39.72 8.04
C THR A 90 25.72 40.03 6.56
N ASP A 91 25.39 39.02 5.77
CA ASP A 91 24.96 39.22 4.40
C ASP A 91 23.65 40.00 4.47
N ALA A 92 23.79 41.32 4.49
CA ALA A 92 22.70 42.27 4.43
C ALA A 92 22.14 42.37 3.00
N GLY A 93 22.40 41.38 2.14
CA GLY A 93 21.95 41.28 0.76
C GLY A 93 21.07 40.06 0.45
N CYS A 94 21.06 39.00 1.28
CA CYS A 94 20.09 37.91 1.12
C CYS A 94 18.79 38.26 1.86
N VAL A 95 17.92 38.98 1.17
CA VAL A 95 16.48 38.96 1.45
C VAL A 95 15.88 38.04 0.38
N PRO A 96 15.48 36.80 0.71
CA PRO A 96 14.61 36.03 -0.15
C PRO A 96 13.25 36.74 -0.13
N ASP A 97 13.06 37.70 -1.05
CA ASP A 97 11.76 38.39 -1.20
C ASP A 97 10.75 37.52 -1.97
N THR A 98 11.16 36.35 -2.48
CA THR A 98 10.34 35.44 -3.29
C THR A 98 10.83 34.00 -3.17
N CYS A 99 9.97 33.09 -2.69
CA CYS A 99 10.18 31.65 -2.80
C CYS A 99 10.22 31.24 -4.28
N MET A 100 11.21 30.44 -4.67
CA MET A 100 11.24 29.88 -6.03
C MET A 100 10.31 28.65 -6.15
N PRO A 101 9.79 28.34 -7.35
CA PRO A 101 9.11 27.07 -7.60
C PRO A 101 10.02 25.91 -7.18
N GLY A 102 9.62 25.17 -6.13
CA GLY A 102 10.41 24.09 -5.54
C GLY A 102 10.93 24.33 -4.11
N GLU A 103 10.71 25.51 -3.52
CA GLU A 103 11.20 25.84 -2.15
C GLU A 103 10.13 25.78 -1.06
N CYS A 104 8.89 25.43 -1.40
CA CYS A 104 7.82 25.25 -0.42
C CYS A 104 7.57 23.74 -0.13
N GLY A 105 7.25 23.42 1.13
CA GLY A 105 7.12 22.04 1.64
C GLY A 105 8.08 21.72 2.80
N VAL A 106 7.75 20.69 3.59
CA VAL A 106 8.63 20.19 4.67
C VAL A 106 9.77 19.34 4.08
N ASN A 107 11.01 19.55 4.55
CA ASN A 107 12.24 18.82 4.19
C ASN A 107 12.98 19.14 2.87
N VAL A 108 12.82 20.34 2.29
CA VAL A 108 13.69 20.77 1.17
C VAL A 108 15.12 21.13 1.63
N ARG A 109 16.12 20.85 0.78
CA ARG A 109 17.53 21.17 1.02
C ARG A 109 17.70 22.68 1.25
N ASP A 110 18.17 23.03 2.44
CA ASP A 110 18.68 24.35 2.83
C ASP A 110 19.63 24.88 1.74
N ASP A 111 19.28 26.02 1.13
CA ASP A 111 20.05 26.71 0.10
C ASP A 111 21.31 27.40 0.66
N GLY A 112 21.54 27.27 1.98
CA GLY A 112 22.70 27.81 2.68
C GLY A 112 22.46 29.22 3.21
N CYS A 113 21.23 29.75 3.19
CA CYS A 113 20.89 31.11 3.59
C CYS A 113 20.17 31.22 4.95
N GLY A 114 20.56 30.43 5.96
CA GLY A 114 20.33 30.73 7.38
C GLY A 114 18.90 30.54 7.92
N THR A 115 18.76 29.61 8.87
CA THR A 115 17.50 29.05 9.43
C THR A 115 16.56 28.48 8.36
N PRO A 116 15.79 27.41 8.62
CA PRO A 116 14.87 26.87 7.62
C PRO A 116 13.94 28.01 7.20
N LEU A 117 14.11 28.51 5.97
CA LEU A 117 13.15 29.41 5.38
C LEU A 117 11.95 28.53 5.04
N ASP A 118 11.09 28.35 6.04
CA ASP A 118 9.80 27.70 5.93
C ASP A 118 8.95 28.63 5.04
N CYS A 119 9.02 28.44 3.71
CA CYS A 119 8.28 29.21 2.70
C CYS A 119 6.75 29.11 2.85
N GLY A 120 6.28 28.54 3.94
CA GLY A 120 4.93 28.14 4.17
C GLY A 120 4.59 26.94 3.29
N PRO A 121 3.43 26.34 3.59
CA PRO A 121 2.92 25.24 2.79
C PRO A 121 2.54 25.71 1.37
N CYS A 122 2.66 24.82 0.38
CA CYS A 122 2.48 25.10 -1.04
C CYS A 122 1.04 25.51 -1.40
N ALA A 123 0.89 26.42 -2.36
CA ALA A 123 -0.41 26.69 -3.00
C ALA A 123 -0.83 25.51 -3.89
N ILE A 124 -2.09 25.50 -4.34
CA ILE A 124 -2.57 24.55 -5.34
C ILE A 124 -1.63 24.58 -6.56
N GLY A 125 -1.24 23.40 -7.04
CA GLY A 125 -0.25 23.21 -8.11
C GLY A 125 1.22 23.23 -7.68
N GLY A 126 1.51 23.48 -6.40
CA GLY A 126 2.85 23.36 -5.83
C GLY A 126 3.28 21.91 -5.59
N PRO A 127 4.60 21.64 -5.52
CA PRO A 127 5.13 20.32 -5.15
C PRO A 127 4.84 19.98 -3.71
N CYS A 128 4.73 18.69 -3.42
CA CYS A 128 4.54 18.18 -2.06
C CYS A 128 5.00 16.73 -1.98
N ASN A 129 5.40 16.29 -0.79
CA ASN A 129 5.70 14.88 -0.51
C ASN A 129 4.60 14.23 0.34
N ASP A 130 3.83 15.06 1.05
CA ASP A 130 2.72 14.67 1.91
C ASP A 130 1.78 15.88 2.08
N ASP A 131 0.62 15.66 2.71
CA ASP A 131 -0.41 16.67 2.93
C ASP A 131 0.09 17.90 3.72
N THR A 132 1.10 17.72 4.59
CA THR A 132 1.64 18.83 5.39
C THR A 132 2.42 19.83 4.54
N GLY A 133 2.85 19.40 3.35
CA GLY A 133 3.41 20.26 2.32
C GLY A 133 2.40 21.23 1.71
N CYS A 134 1.08 21.06 1.89
CA CYS A 134 0.04 21.83 1.21
C CYS A 134 -0.67 22.84 2.11
N SER A 135 -0.83 24.08 1.62
CA SER A 135 -1.34 25.19 2.44
C SER A 135 -2.79 25.04 2.82
N THR A 136 -3.52 24.35 1.94
CA THR A 136 -4.86 23.88 2.13
C THR A 136 -5.01 22.62 1.28
N GLY A 137 -5.65 21.58 1.83
CA GLY A 137 -6.00 20.38 1.10
C GLY A 137 -5.00 19.25 1.27
N GLU A 138 -4.78 18.49 0.21
CA GLU A 138 -4.06 17.22 0.19
C GLU A 138 -2.96 17.24 -0.85
N CYS A 139 -1.94 16.41 -0.63
CA CYS A 139 -0.91 16.19 -1.61
C CYS A 139 -1.29 15.01 -2.49
N LEU A 140 -1.58 15.25 -3.77
CA LEU A 140 -1.66 14.17 -4.73
C LEU A 140 -0.25 13.69 -4.98
N THR A 141 0.10 12.56 -4.37
CA THR A 141 1.41 11.98 -4.61
C THR A 141 1.38 11.13 -5.87
N GLU A 142 2.58 10.89 -6.35
CA GLU A 142 2.92 9.86 -7.30
C GLU A 142 2.27 8.50 -7.07
N TYR A 143 2.08 8.11 -5.81
CA TYR A 143 1.48 6.83 -5.43
C TYR A 143 -0.02 6.78 -5.72
N ASP A 144 -0.71 7.92 -5.61
CA ASP A 144 -2.17 7.93 -5.57
C ASP A 144 -2.81 8.16 -6.95
N SER A 145 -2.16 8.91 -7.85
CA SER A 145 -2.88 9.46 -9.01
C SER A 145 -2.02 9.98 -10.16
N ALA A 146 -0.80 9.48 -10.37
CA ALA A 146 0.06 9.89 -11.49
C ALA A 146 0.61 11.33 -11.44
N TRP A 147 0.60 11.97 -10.26
CA TRP A 147 1.12 13.32 -10.07
C TRP A 147 2.61 13.29 -9.67
N ASP A 148 3.48 13.16 -10.66
CA ASP A 148 4.94 13.14 -10.50
C ASP A 148 5.47 14.36 -9.74
N SER A 149 6.37 14.15 -8.76
CA SER A 149 6.87 15.17 -7.82
C SER A 149 5.82 15.78 -6.87
N GLY A 150 4.62 15.19 -6.82
CA GLY A 150 3.49 15.56 -5.95
C GLY A 150 2.80 16.87 -6.32
N TYR A 151 1.48 16.97 -6.10
CA TYR A 151 0.70 18.15 -6.47
C TYR A 151 -0.27 18.53 -5.37
N CYS A 152 -0.08 19.72 -4.80
CA CYS A 152 -1.04 20.23 -3.84
C CYS A 152 -2.37 20.52 -4.52
N THR A 153 -3.42 19.90 -4.02
CA THR A 153 -4.79 20.12 -4.46
C THR A 153 -5.71 20.26 -3.26
N ARG A 154 -7.01 20.39 -3.52
CA ARG A 154 -8.08 20.22 -2.55
C ARG A 154 -9.31 19.75 -3.29
N GLU A 155 -10.13 18.92 -2.64
CA GLU A 155 -11.45 18.59 -3.15
C GLU A 155 -12.30 19.84 -3.42
N CYS A 156 -13.05 19.83 -4.52
CA CYS A 156 -13.95 20.90 -4.90
C CYS A 156 -15.22 20.34 -5.53
N ARG A 157 -16.30 21.12 -5.53
CA ARG A 157 -17.54 20.82 -6.27
C ARG A 157 -17.81 21.86 -7.34
N VAL A 158 -17.27 23.06 -7.15
CA VAL A 158 -17.34 24.20 -8.06
C VAL A 158 -16.05 25.03 -7.95
N ASP A 159 -15.74 25.84 -8.95
CA ASP A 159 -14.53 26.70 -8.96
C ASP A 159 -14.39 27.60 -7.74
N ALA A 160 -15.53 28.04 -7.17
CA ALA A 160 -15.55 28.87 -5.98
C ALA A 160 -14.93 28.20 -4.76
N ASP A 161 -14.85 26.86 -4.75
CA ASP A 161 -14.23 26.10 -3.68
C ASP A 161 -12.70 26.19 -3.74
N CYS A 162 -12.11 26.49 -4.90
CA CYS A 162 -10.65 26.50 -5.08
C CYS A 162 -9.93 27.75 -4.54
N ALA A 163 -10.69 28.77 -4.11
CA ALA A 163 -10.30 29.93 -3.28
C ALA A 163 -9.09 30.80 -3.75
N ALA A 164 -8.22 30.30 -4.62
CA ALA A 164 -7.09 30.99 -5.20
C ALA A 164 -7.45 31.55 -6.59
N VAL A 165 -6.87 32.69 -6.94
CA VAL A 165 -6.95 33.23 -8.30
C VAL A 165 -6.01 32.41 -9.17
N GLY A 166 -6.48 31.94 -10.33
CA GLY A 166 -5.69 31.06 -11.21
C GLY A 166 -5.80 29.59 -10.83
N THR A 167 -6.93 29.19 -10.25
CA THR A 167 -7.26 27.78 -10.02
C THR A 167 -8.75 27.57 -10.27
N HIS A 168 -9.11 26.39 -10.76
CA HIS A 168 -10.51 26.00 -10.95
C HIS A 168 -10.75 24.55 -10.49
N CYS A 169 -12.02 24.14 -10.49
CA CYS A 169 -12.39 22.80 -10.09
C CYS A 169 -12.45 21.88 -11.32
N ALA A 170 -11.44 21.03 -11.47
CA ALA A 170 -11.34 20.08 -12.57
C ALA A 170 -11.62 18.65 -12.11
N TYR A 171 -11.74 17.72 -13.06
CA TYR A 171 -11.88 16.27 -12.82
C TYR A 171 -13.06 15.91 -11.93
N VAL A 172 -14.17 16.62 -12.08
CA VAL A 172 -15.37 16.41 -11.25
C VAL A 172 -15.97 15.04 -11.55
N ASP A 173 -15.89 14.11 -10.60
CA ASP A 173 -16.52 12.81 -10.70
C ASP A 173 -18.04 12.95 -10.84
N ASP A 174 -18.61 12.27 -11.83
CA ASP A 174 -20.01 12.45 -12.21
C ASP A 174 -20.98 11.89 -11.14
N LEU A 175 -20.54 10.91 -10.37
CA LEU A 175 -21.33 10.24 -9.35
C LEU A 175 -21.36 11.05 -8.05
N THR A 176 -20.19 11.44 -7.55
CA THR A 176 -20.00 12.14 -6.27
C THR A 176 -20.08 13.66 -6.40
N ARG A 177 -19.91 14.19 -7.62
CA ARG A 177 -19.78 15.63 -7.92
C ARG A 177 -18.61 16.28 -7.19
N ILE A 178 -17.52 15.55 -7.00
CA ILE A 178 -16.30 16.02 -6.35
C ILE A 178 -15.18 15.96 -7.38
N GLY A 179 -14.47 17.07 -7.55
CA GLY A 179 -13.28 17.21 -8.37
C GLY A 179 -12.09 17.68 -7.55
N LEU A 180 -11.02 18.05 -8.25
CA LEU A 180 -9.75 18.49 -7.69
C LEU A 180 -9.48 19.92 -8.10
N CYS A 181 -9.03 20.75 -7.16
CA CYS A 181 -8.54 22.08 -7.49
C CYS A 181 -7.21 21.99 -8.23
N VAL A 182 -7.17 22.54 -9.43
CA VAL A 182 -5.98 22.56 -10.29
C VAL A 182 -5.60 24.00 -10.62
N ALA A 183 -4.32 24.24 -10.85
CA ALA A 183 -3.80 25.52 -11.32
C ALA A 183 -4.17 25.74 -12.79
N ASP A 184 -4.75 26.91 -13.08
CA ASP A 184 -5.04 27.37 -14.43
C ASP A 184 -3.72 27.68 -15.16
N CYS A 185 -3.72 27.55 -16.48
CA CYS A 185 -2.59 27.91 -17.31
C CYS A 185 -3.03 28.54 -18.63
N VAL A 186 -2.07 29.17 -19.32
CA VAL A 186 -2.24 29.69 -20.69
C VAL A 186 -1.27 28.99 -21.65
N ASN A 187 -0.14 28.50 -21.12
CA ASN A 187 0.86 27.75 -21.86
C ASN A 187 1.72 26.92 -20.87
N ASP A 188 2.51 25.98 -21.39
CA ASP A 188 3.32 25.06 -20.56
C ASP A 188 4.29 25.76 -19.60
N ALA A 189 4.69 27.01 -19.87
CA ALA A 189 5.57 27.75 -18.96
C ALA A 189 4.85 28.24 -17.68
N ASP A 190 3.52 28.20 -17.66
CA ASP A 190 2.72 28.46 -16.46
C ASP A 190 2.66 27.22 -15.55
N CYS A 191 3.04 26.05 -16.09
CA CYS A 191 3.03 24.77 -15.38
C CYS A 191 4.43 24.36 -14.90
N ARG A 192 4.47 23.41 -13.96
CA ARG A 192 5.71 22.81 -13.46
C ARG A 192 6.28 21.86 -14.52
N GLY A 193 7.00 22.39 -15.50
CA GLY A 193 7.75 21.55 -16.43
C GLY A 193 8.90 20.79 -15.75
N PRO A 194 9.29 19.61 -16.25
CA PRO A 194 8.81 18.97 -17.47
C PRO A 194 7.56 18.10 -17.28
N GLU A 195 7.17 17.76 -16.06
CA GLU A 195 6.11 16.76 -15.81
C GLU A 195 4.69 17.25 -16.10
N TYR A 196 4.48 18.58 -16.15
CA TYR A 196 3.17 19.20 -16.33
C TYR A 196 3.11 20.06 -17.59
N THR A 197 2.04 19.90 -18.36
CA THR A 197 1.74 20.74 -19.53
C THR A 197 0.40 21.43 -19.36
N CYS A 198 0.21 22.50 -20.12
CA CYS A 198 -1.01 23.27 -20.09
C CYS A 198 -2.05 22.73 -21.06
N GLN A 199 -3.15 22.18 -20.53
CA GLN A 199 -4.20 21.55 -21.33
C GLN A 199 -5.53 21.47 -20.57
N ASP A 200 -6.62 21.47 -21.32
CA ASP A 200 -8.00 21.21 -20.86
C ASP A 200 -8.25 19.68 -20.89
N ASP A 201 -7.74 18.94 -19.89
CA ASP A 201 -7.77 17.47 -19.82
C ASP A 201 -9.18 16.97 -19.45
N ASP A 202 -9.97 17.76 -18.71
CA ASP A 202 -11.35 17.40 -18.33
C ASP A 202 -12.45 17.97 -19.26
N GLU A 203 -12.06 18.68 -20.32
CA GLU A 203 -12.92 19.35 -21.29
C GLU A 203 -13.87 20.42 -20.68
N ALA A 204 -13.54 21.00 -19.52
CA ALA A 204 -14.30 22.08 -18.91
C ALA A 204 -14.12 23.45 -19.62
N GLY A 205 -13.19 23.55 -20.57
CA GLY A 205 -12.95 24.74 -21.38
C GLY A 205 -12.04 25.78 -20.71
N THR A 206 -11.31 25.37 -19.67
CA THR A 206 -10.22 26.11 -19.04
C THR A 206 -8.99 25.23 -19.19
N ASP A 207 -7.81 25.78 -19.52
CA ASP A 207 -6.60 24.96 -19.54
C ASP A 207 -6.03 24.88 -18.11
N GLU A 208 -5.62 23.68 -17.69
CA GLU A 208 -4.99 23.40 -16.41
C GLU A 208 -3.59 22.80 -16.55
N CYS A 209 -2.82 22.92 -15.48
CA CYS A 209 -1.57 22.18 -15.34
C CYS A 209 -1.87 20.75 -14.88
N ALA A 210 -1.79 19.83 -15.84
CA ALA A 210 -2.02 18.41 -15.67
C ALA A 210 -0.74 17.59 -15.97
N PRO A 211 -0.58 16.39 -15.39
CA PRO A 211 0.51 15.48 -15.73
C PRO A 211 0.50 15.14 -17.23
N PHE A 212 1.69 15.03 -17.82
CA PHE A 212 1.81 14.75 -19.25
C PHE A 212 3.02 13.87 -19.58
N ALA A 213 2.78 12.84 -20.39
CA ALA A 213 3.80 11.92 -20.86
C ALA A 213 4.52 12.50 -22.11
N ASN A 214 5.52 13.34 -21.85
CA ASN A 214 6.39 13.96 -22.88
C ASN A 214 7.68 13.18 -23.16
N GLY A 215 7.87 12.03 -22.54
CA GLY A 215 9.01 11.17 -22.73
C GLY A 215 9.05 10.51 -24.10
N ALA A 216 10.16 9.81 -24.34
CA ALA A 216 10.34 9.04 -25.57
C ALA A 216 9.86 7.59 -25.43
N GLY A 217 9.53 7.16 -24.20
CA GLY A 217 9.14 5.80 -23.86
C GLY A 217 7.97 5.30 -24.69
N MET A 218 8.16 4.26 -25.48
CA MET A 218 7.05 3.60 -26.16
C MET A 218 6.32 2.66 -25.20
N THR A 219 5.09 2.28 -25.54
CA THR A 219 4.40 1.21 -24.80
C THR A 219 5.30 -0.02 -24.70
N GLY A 220 5.43 -0.57 -23.49
CA GLY A 220 6.33 -1.70 -23.18
C GLY A 220 7.71 -1.31 -22.64
N GLU A 221 8.16 -0.07 -22.82
CA GLU A 221 9.46 0.39 -22.31
C GLU A 221 9.41 0.67 -20.80
N PRO A 222 10.51 0.46 -20.06
CA PRO A 222 10.58 0.74 -18.62
C PRO A 222 10.44 2.25 -18.34
N CYS A 223 9.91 2.57 -17.17
CA CYS A 223 9.70 3.94 -16.71
C CYS A 223 9.68 4.03 -15.19
N ASP A 224 10.14 5.14 -14.65
CA ASP A 224 10.00 5.47 -13.23
C ASP A 224 8.86 6.50 -13.02
N ALA A 225 8.58 7.30 -14.05
CA ALA A 225 7.64 8.42 -14.03
C ALA A 225 6.81 8.51 -15.33
N HIS A 226 5.69 9.22 -15.30
CA HIS A 226 4.83 9.46 -16.48
C HIS A 226 5.59 10.19 -17.57
N SER A 227 6.44 11.12 -17.16
CA SER A 227 7.31 11.90 -18.07
C SER A 227 8.37 11.06 -18.80
N ASP A 228 8.60 9.79 -18.43
CA ASP A 228 9.45 8.89 -19.21
C ASP A 228 8.73 8.34 -20.44
N CYS A 229 7.40 8.29 -20.38
CA CYS A 229 6.55 7.71 -21.40
C CYS A 229 6.16 8.73 -22.47
N GLY A 230 5.94 8.24 -23.68
CA GLY A 230 5.40 8.98 -24.79
C GLY A 230 3.94 8.61 -25.03
N GLY A 231 3.13 9.59 -25.39
CA GLY A 231 1.68 9.41 -25.55
C GLY A 231 0.91 10.68 -25.31
N GLY A 232 1.59 11.72 -24.80
CA GLY A 232 0.99 12.99 -24.48
C GLY A 232 0.03 12.82 -23.31
N MET A 233 -1.22 13.23 -23.50
CA MET A 233 -2.25 13.12 -22.47
C MET A 233 -2.59 11.66 -22.16
N ASP A 234 -2.55 10.78 -23.16
CA ASP A 234 -2.92 9.39 -22.95
C ASP A 234 -1.79 8.57 -22.33
N GLY A 235 -0.55 9.05 -22.36
CA GLY A 235 0.60 8.28 -21.89
C GLY A 235 0.71 8.26 -20.37
N PHE A 236 1.08 7.10 -19.81
CA PHE A 236 1.33 6.96 -18.38
C PHE A 236 2.32 5.84 -18.08
N CYS A 237 2.88 5.85 -16.86
CA CYS A 237 3.76 4.81 -16.39
C CYS A 237 3.02 3.90 -15.41
N ILE A 238 2.84 2.62 -15.75
CA ILE A 238 2.39 1.61 -14.78
C ILE A 238 3.60 1.24 -13.94
N ARG A 239 3.52 1.44 -12.63
CA ARG A 239 4.70 1.41 -11.76
C ARG A 239 5.06 0.00 -11.28
N GLU A 240 6.30 -0.14 -10.85
CA GLU A 240 6.80 -1.35 -10.19
C GLU A 240 6.06 -1.71 -8.91
N SER A 241 5.57 -0.72 -8.17
CA SER A 241 4.71 -0.93 -7.00
C SER A 241 3.38 -1.62 -7.34
N SER A 242 2.94 -1.56 -8.60
CA SER A 242 1.76 -2.25 -9.13
C SER A 242 2.10 -3.65 -9.69
N GLY A 243 3.32 -4.15 -9.46
CA GLY A 243 3.78 -5.45 -9.95
C GLY A 243 4.50 -5.41 -11.31
N TRP A 244 4.62 -4.24 -11.94
CA TRP A 244 5.25 -4.09 -13.25
C TRP A 244 6.73 -3.74 -13.10
N ARG A 245 7.60 -4.75 -13.01
CA ARG A 245 9.06 -4.59 -12.76
C ARG A 245 9.69 -3.45 -13.57
N GLU A 246 10.46 -2.53 -12.97
CA GLU A 246 11.05 -1.34 -13.64
C GLU A 246 10.03 -0.44 -14.39
N GLY A 247 8.76 -0.53 -14.01
CA GLY A 247 7.64 0.15 -14.66
C GLY A 247 7.34 -0.33 -16.08
N TYR A 248 6.27 0.21 -16.64
CA TYR A 248 5.80 -0.09 -17.98
C TYR A 248 5.08 1.12 -18.57
N CYS A 249 5.67 1.72 -19.59
CA CYS A 249 5.00 2.76 -20.34
C CYS A 249 3.76 2.20 -21.01
N SER A 250 2.64 2.88 -20.82
CA SER A 250 1.35 2.52 -21.40
C SER A 250 0.62 3.78 -21.88
N ARG A 251 -0.56 3.56 -22.46
CA ARG A 251 -1.48 4.61 -22.84
C ARG A 251 -2.92 4.24 -22.50
N THR A 252 -3.75 5.22 -22.18
CA THR A 252 -5.18 5.00 -22.05
C THR A 252 -5.76 4.68 -23.42
N CYS A 253 -6.64 3.70 -23.47
CA CYS A 253 -7.28 3.25 -24.70
C CYS A 253 -8.70 2.79 -24.42
N VAL A 254 -9.56 2.82 -25.43
CA VAL A 254 -10.90 2.21 -25.38
C VAL A 254 -11.00 1.04 -26.35
N VAL A 255 -10.16 1.06 -27.39
CA VAL A 255 -10.08 0.02 -28.42
C VAL A 255 -8.62 -0.17 -28.88
N ASP A 256 -8.29 -1.34 -29.44
CA ASP A 256 -6.93 -1.67 -29.88
C ASP A 256 -6.30 -0.65 -30.84
N SER A 257 -7.12 0.02 -31.66
CA SER A 257 -6.62 1.00 -32.61
C SER A 257 -5.98 2.22 -31.95
N ASP A 258 -6.26 2.46 -30.67
CA ASP A 258 -5.70 3.58 -29.90
C ASP A 258 -4.22 3.32 -29.54
N CYS A 259 -3.83 2.04 -29.46
CA CYS A 259 -2.49 1.60 -29.04
C CYS A 259 -1.47 1.52 -30.18
N GLY A 260 -1.93 1.62 -31.43
CA GLY A 260 -1.10 1.48 -32.61
C GLY A 260 -0.75 0.03 -32.95
N SER A 261 0.13 -0.18 -33.93
CA SER A 261 0.44 -1.53 -34.44
C SER A 261 1.32 -2.34 -33.48
N GLY A 262 0.97 -3.61 -33.27
CA GLY A 262 1.72 -4.54 -32.41
C GLY A 262 1.34 -4.47 -30.93
N ARG A 263 0.25 -3.75 -30.62
CA ARG A 263 -0.30 -3.54 -29.29
C ARG A 263 -1.82 -3.70 -29.35
N HIS A 264 -2.44 -3.90 -28.21
CA HIS A 264 -3.88 -3.90 -28.06
C HIS A 264 -4.30 -3.22 -26.76
N CYS A 265 -5.60 -2.99 -26.61
CA CYS A 265 -6.14 -2.34 -25.42
C CYS A 265 -6.58 -3.39 -24.41
N GLY A 266 -5.72 -3.64 -23.41
CA GLY A 266 -5.98 -4.65 -22.39
C GLY A 266 -6.43 -4.04 -21.05
N PHE A 267 -6.73 -4.90 -20.08
CA PHE A 267 -7.09 -4.54 -18.69
C PHE A 267 -8.31 -3.61 -18.59
N ILE A 268 -9.28 -3.79 -19.48
CA ILE A 268 -10.52 -3.00 -19.47
C ILE A 268 -11.40 -3.46 -18.29
N PRO A 269 -11.84 -2.55 -17.40
CA PRO A 269 -12.68 -2.93 -16.26
C PRO A 269 -13.97 -3.66 -16.67
N ALA A 270 -14.43 -4.58 -15.80
CA ALA A 270 -15.68 -5.29 -15.99
C ALA A 270 -16.87 -4.30 -16.04
N GLY A 271 -17.39 -4.03 -17.25
CA GLY A 271 -18.38 -2.99 -17.51
C GLY A 271 -17.99 -2.00 -18.61
N GLY A 272 -16.77 -2.12 -19.14
CA GLY A 272 -16.18 -1.19 -20.10
C GLY A 272 -15.48 -0.02 -19.40
N GLY A 273 -14.89 0.87 -20.20
CA GLY A 273 -14.10 2.00 -19.71
C GLY A 273 -12.81 2.11 -20.50
N ASP A 274 -11.86 2.85 -19.94
CA ASP A 274 -10.51 2.91 -20.48
C ASP A 274 -9.73 1.68 -19.99
N GLY A 275 -8.94 1.09 -20.88
CA GLY A 275 -7.92 0.11 -20.57
C GLY A 275 -6.51 0.71 -20.66
N ALA A 276 -5.52 -0.17 -20.65
CA ALA A 276 -4.12 0.14 -20.81
C ALA A 276 -3.57 -0.50 -22.09
N CYS A 277 -2.86 0.27 -22.90
CA CYS A 277 -2.15 -0.28 -24.05
C CYS A 277 -1.01 -1.19 -23.59
N VAL A 278 -1.00 -2.41 -24.12
CA VAL A 278 0.06 -3.40 -23.88
C VAL A 278 0.58 -3.98 -25.18
N ASP A 279 1.87 -4.33 -25.18
CA ASP A 279 2.55 -4.98 -26.30
C ASP A 279 1.99 -6.39 -26.49
N ASN A 280 1.59 -6.71 -27.73
CA ASN A 280 1.23 -8.07 -28.11
C ASN A 280 2.49 -8.93 -28.18
N CYS A 281 2.33 -10.22 -27.96
CA CYS A 281 3.41 -11.19 -28.09
C CYS A 281 2.93 -12.46 -28.79
N ALA A 282 3.88 -13.24 -29.29
CA ALA A 282 3.65 -14.60 -29.76
C ALA A 282 4.43 -15.63 -28.93
N SER A 283 5.40 -15.17 -28.14
CA SER A 283 6.21 -15.95 -27.21
C SER A 283 6.86 -15.05 -26.17
N ASP A 284 7.36 -15.61 -25.07
CA ASP A 284 8.09 -14.86 -24.04
C ASP A 284 9.30 -14.08 -24.57
N ALA A 285 9.87 -14.50 -25.70
CA ALA A 285 10.99 -13.82 -26.34
C ALA A 285 10.60 -12.46 -26.97
N ASP A 286 9.30 -12.21 -27.17
CA ASP A 286 8.79 -10.91 -27.63
C ASP A 286 8.66 -9.93 -26.45
N CYS A 287 8.64 -10.44 -25.22
CA CYS A 287 8.50 -9.66 -24.00
C CYS A 287 9.85 -9.31 -23.36
N ARG A 288 9.83 -8.33 -22.45
CA ARG A 288 10.98 -8.08 -21.59
C ARG A 288 11.17 -9.28 -20.66
N MET A 289 12.20 -10.08 -20.90
CA MET A 289 12.42 -11.35 -20.18
C MET A 289 12.50 -11.21 -18.64
N ASP A 290 12.78 -10.01 -18.14
CA ASP A 290 12.94 -9.73 -16.73
C ASP A 290 11.60 -9.21 -16.16
N GLY A 291 10.80 -10.10 -15.59
CA GLY A 291 9.49 -9.80 -14.99
C GLY A 291 8.27 -9.98 -15.88
N TYR A 292 8.40 -10.42 -17.14
CA TYR A 292 7.27 -10.52 -18.08
C TYR A 292 7.27 -11.84 -18.84
N THR A 293 6.07 -12.36 -19.09
CA THR A 293 5.84 -13.51 -19.99
C THR A 293 4.71 -13.20 -20.95
N CYS A 294 4.63 -13.98 -22.03
CA CYS A 294 3.60 -13.84 -23.05
C CYS A 294 2.38 -14.67 -22.68
N HIS A 295 1.30 -14.01 -22.27
CA HIS A 295 0.03 -14.66 -21.92
C HIS A 295 -1.13 -13.67 -22.02
N ASN A 296 -2.35 -14.19 -22.16
CA ASN A 296 -3.59 -13.42 -22.05
C ASN A 296 -3.89 -13.17 -20.56
N ALA A 297 -3.45 -12.02 -20.05
CA ALA A 297 -3.52 -11.64 -18.64
C ALA A 297 -4.85 -10.98 -18.26
N ASP A 298 -5.57 -10.39 -19.21
CA ASP A 298 -6.86 -9.77 -18.96
C ASP A 298 -8.06 -10.63 -19.40
N GLU A 299 -7.78 -11.85 -19.86
CA GLU A 299 -8.73 -12.85 -20.35
C GLU A 299 -9.68 -12.30 -21.42
N ASP A 300 -9.17 -11.42 -22.30
CA ASP A 300 -10.02 -10.82 -23.31
C ASP A 300 -10.65 -11.87 -24.24
N ALA A 301 -11.84 -11.55 -24.79
CA ALA A 301 -12.53 -12.44 -25.72
C ALA A 301 -11.77 -12.63 -27.05
N GLY A 302 -10.74 -11.81 -27.30
CA GLY A 302 -9.84 -11.89 -28.44
C GLY A 302 -8.86 -13.05 -28.33
N GLY A 303 -8.50 -13.46 -27.11
CA GLY A 303 -7.44 -14.42 -26.86
C GLY A 303 -6.11 -13.91 -27.37
N VAL A 304 -5.89 -12.59 -27.35
CA VAL A 304 -4.60 -12.01 -27.72
C VAL A 304 -3.67 -12.24 -26.53
N ASP A 305 -2.44 -12.66 -26.79
CA ASP A 305 -1.43 -12.73 -25.73
C ASP A 305 -0.66 -11.40 -25.67
N GLU A 306 -0.38 -10.94 -24.46
CA GLU A 306 0.35 -9.72 -24.17
C GLU A 306 1.56 -9.97 -23.28
N CYS A 307 2.48 -9.00 -23.32
CA CYS A 307 3.56 -8.93 -22.35
C CYS A 307 3.07 -8.35 -21.03
N ALA A 308 2.71 -9.24 -20.11
CA ALA A 308 2.22 -8.90 -18.78
C ALA A 308 3.16 -9.39 -17.67
N PRO A 309 3.07 -8.81 -16.45
CA PRO A 309 3.88 -9.21 -15.32
C PRO A 309 3.79 -10.69 -14.99
N ALA A 310 4.92 -11.31 -14.68
CA ALA A 310 4.99 -12.73 -14.34
C ALA A 310 6.22 -13.06 -13.49
N ALA A 311 6.16 -14.21 -12.83
CA ALA A 311 7.24 -14.78 -12.03
C ALA A 311 8.28 -15.49 -12.92
N THR A 312 9.26 -14.68 -13.36
CA THR A 312 10.36 -15.07 -14.25
C THR A 312 11.69 -15.25 -13.52
N GLY A 313 11.69 -15.07 -12.20
CA GLY A 313 12.85 -15.21 -11.35
C GLY A 313 13.23 -16.66 -11.11
N MET A 314 14.15 -16.86 -10.16
CA MET A 314 14.63 -18.18 -9.76
C MET A 314 14.24 -18.55 -8.33
N GLY A 315 13.52 -17.67 -7.62
CA GLY A 315 13.09 -17.93 -6.25
C GLY A 315 12.08 -19.07 -6.22
N ASP A 316 12.41 -20.14 -5.48
CA ASP A 316 11.50 -21.23 -5.23
C ASP A 316 10.39 -20.77 -4.26
N ILE A 317 9.31 -21.56 -4.12
CA ILE A 317 8.27 -21.29 -3.13
C ILE A 317 8.92 -21.15 -1.74
N GLY A 318 8.57 -20.06 -1.03
CA GLY A 318 9.13 -19.68 0.26
C GLY A 318 10.36 -18.77 0.24
N ASP A 319 10.98 -18.56 -0.92
CA ASP A 319 12.13 -17.66 -1.04
C ASP A 319 11.72 -16.19 -0.82
N PRO A 320 12.67 -15.34 -0.34
CA PRO A 320 12.44 -13.91 -0.24
C PRO A 320 12.25 -13.27 -1.62
N CYS A 321 11.40 -12.26 -1.68
CA CYS A 321 11.11 -11.51 -2.92
C CYS A 321 10.75 -10.06 -2.59
N VAL A 322 11.02 -9.16 -3.52
CA VAL A 322 10.48 -7.79 -3.50
C VAL A 322 9.33 -7.63 -4.48
N GLY A 323 9.25 -8.46 -5.51
CA GLY A 323 8.11 -8.56 -6.43
C GLY A 323 8.00 -9.92 -7.09
N ALA A 324 6.94 -10.14 -7.88
CA ALA A 324 6.67 -11.44 -8.49
C ALA A 324 7.84 -11.92 -9.38
N TRP A 325 8.55 -11.01 -10.02
CA TRP A 325 9.70 -11.29 -10.88
C TRP A 325 10.91 -11.91 -10.17
N ASP A 326 10.97 -11.93 -8.83
CA ASP A 326 12.00 -12.66 -8.10
C ASP A 326 11.67 -14.15 -7.98
N CYS A 327 10.40 -14.50 -8.14
CA CYS A 327 9.86 -15.84 -7.97
C CYS A 327 9.87 -16.62 -9.29
N ALA A 328 9.93 -17.94 -9.18
CA ALA A 328 9.57 -18.87 -10.24
C ALA A 328 8.04 -19.06 -10.30
N GLY A 329 7.56 -19.85 -11.28
CA GLY A 329 6.13 -20.20 -11.41
C GLY A 329 5.42 -19.51 -12.59
N GLY A 330 6.11 -18.69 -13.38
CA GLY A 330 5.54 -18.09 -14.60
C GLY A 330 4.32 -17.22 -14.30
N VAL A 331 3.19 -17.51 -14.93
CA VAL A 331 1.94 -16.73 -14.78
C VAL A 331 1.23 -16.98 -13.45
N ASP A 332 1.60 -18.02 -12.70
CA ASP A 332 0.98 -18.40 -11.42
C ASP A 332 1.83 -17.99 -10.22
N GLY A 333 3.12 -17.72 -10.44
CA GLY A 333 4.02 -17.28 -9.38
C GLY A 333 3.72 -15.84 -8.95
N ARG A 334 3.75 -15.61 -7.64
CA ARG A 334 3.45 -14.33 -6.98
C ARG A 334 4.42 -14.09 -5.82
N CYS A 335 4.47 -12.85 -5.35
CA CYS A 335 5.26 -12.45 -4.19
C CYS A 335 4.34 -11.81 -3.13
N LEU A 336 4.24 -12.41 -1.95
CA LEU A 336 3.65 -11.73 -0.79
C LEU A 336 4.71 -10.77 -0.25
N THR A 337 4.56 -9.48 -0.49
CA THR A 337 5.56 -8.47 -0.08
C THR A 337 5.46 -8.13 1.41
N GLU A 338 6.43 -7.40 1.96
CA GLU A 338 6.36 -6.88 3.34
C GLU A 338 5.13 -6.00 3.61
N ALA A 339 4.64 -5.30 2.58
CA ALA A 339 3.40 -4.53 2.68
C ALA A 339 2.20 -5.41 3.06
N THR A 340 2.21 -6.67 2.61
CA THR A 340 1.19 -7.68 2.95
C THR A 340 1.47 -8.44 4.25
N GLY A 341 2.58 -8.14 4.95
CA GLY A 341 2.92 -8.71 6.26
C GLY A 341 3.98 -9.82 6.25
N SER A 342 4.50 -10.19 5.08
CA SER A 342 5.57 -11.18 4.91
C SER A 342 6.93 -10.50 4.97
N LEU A 343 7.67 -10.60 6.08
CA LEU A 343 9.04 -10.08 6.22
C LEU A 343 9.86 -10.46 4.98
N GLY A 344 10.69 -9.61 4.40
CA GLY A 344 11.54 -9.92 3.23
C GLY A 344 10.84 -10.50 2.00
N GLY A 345 9.51 -10.44 1.94
CA GLY A 345 8.65 -11.13 0.99
C GLY A 345 8.66 -12.65 1.05
N PHE A 346 7.74 -13.27 0.30
CA PHE A 346 7.56 -14.72 0.21
C PHE A 346 7.02 -15.13 -1.16
N CYS A 347 7.79 -15.91 -1.92
CA CYS A 347 7.35 -16.48 -3.19
C CYS A 347 6.32 -17.59 -2.99
N TYR A 348 5.25 -17.57 -3.77
CA TYR A 348 4.20 -18.58 -3.77
C TYR A 348 3.60 -18.74 -5.17
N GLU A 349 2.86 -19.83 -5.39
CA GLU A 349 2.03 -20.01 -6.59
C GLU A 349 0.55 -19.97 -6.20
N VAL A 350 -0.29 -19.33 -7.00
CA VAL A 350 -1.76 -19.26 -6.78
C VAL A 350 -2.48 -20.46 -7.39
N GLU A 351 -3.76 -20.62 -7.02
CA GLU A 351 -4.74 -21.50 -7.68
C GLU A 351 -4.47 -23.01 -7.59
N CYS A 352 -3.71 -23.45 -6.59
CA CYS A 352 -3.65 -24.87 -6.31
C CYS A 352 -5.03 -25.38 -5.84
N VAL A 353 -5.44 -26.57 -6.27
CA VAL A 353 -6.65 -27.24 -5.77
C VAL A 353 -6.26 -28.41 -4.86
N THR A 354 -5.09 -28.97 -5.11
CA THR A 354 -4.52 -30.14 -4.46
C THR A 354 -3.01 -30.00 -4.40
N ASP A 355 -2.36 -30.79 -3.53
CA ASP A 355 -0.90 -30.79 -3.40
C ASP A 355 -0.18 -31.21 -4.70
N THR A 356 -0.89 -31.89 -5.61
CA THR A 356 -0.29 -32.27 -6.91
C THR A 356 -0.16 -31.11 -7.89
N ASP A 357 -0.85 -30.00 -7.61
CA ASP A 357 -0.72 -28.76 -8.37
C ASP A 357 0.53 -27.98 -7.94
N CYS A 358 1.05 -28.26 -6.73
CA CYS A 358 2.22 -27.61 -6.20
C CYS A 358 3.55 -28.31 -6.62
N PRO A 359 4.65 -27.54 -6.74
CA PRO A 359 5.99 -28.08 -6.90
C PRO A 359 6.42 -29.08 -5.81
N ALA A 360 7.55 -29.76 -6.01
CA ALA A 360 8.04 -30.70 -5.02
C ALA A 360 8.49 -29.99 -3.73
N ASN A 361 8.12 -30.55 -2.58
CA ASN A 361 8.32 -29.99 -1.23
C ASN A 361 7.50 -28.73 -0.96
N SER A 362 6.38 -28.56 -1.66
CA SER A 362 5.34 -27.61 -1.30
C SER A 362 3.98 -28.30 -1.25
N HIS A 363 3.05 -27.64 -0.58
CA HIS A 363 1.72 -28.13 -0.31
C HIS A 363 0.69 -27.06 -0.59
N CYS A 364 -0.52 -27.49 -0.93
CA CYS A 364 -1.60 -26.56 -1.24
C CYS A 364 -2.29 -26.11 0.05
N GLY A 365 -1.79 -25.02 0.61
CA GLY A 365 -2.35 -24.38 1.79
C GLY A 365 -3.55 -23.50 1.45
N ASN A 366 -4.51 -23.40 2.37
CA ASN A 366 -5.65 -22.51 2.22
C ASN A 366 -5.38 -21.19 2.97
N PHE A 367 -5.31 -20.10 2.23
CA PHE A 367 -5.15 -18.75 2.76
C PHE A 367 -6.46 -17.98 2.60
N GLY A 368 -7.18 -17.76 3.69
CA GLY A 368 -8.42 -17.00 3.64
C GLY A 368 -9.34 -17.35 4.79
N ASP A 369 -10.43 -16.58 4.91
CA ASP A 369 -11.54 -17.02 5.75
C ASP A 369 -12.34 -18.11 5.04
N ALA A 370 -13.23 -18.78 5.78
CA ALA A 370 -14.06 -19.84 5.22
C ALA A 370 -15.01 -19.36 4.09
N MET A 371 -15.10 -18.06 3.83
CA MET A 371 -15.98 -17.47 2.82
C MET A 371 -15.26 -17.17 1.50
N ASP A 372 -13.95 -16.91 1.54
CA ASP A 372 -13.13 -16.66 0.35
C ASP A 372 -11.73 -17.32 0.48
N PRO A 373 -11.66 -18.65 0.34
CA PRO A 373 -10.40 -19.38 0.40
C PRO A 373 -9.53 -19.12 -0.84
N VAL A 374 -8.39 -18.47 -0.67
CA VAL A 374 -7.34 -18.40 -1.68
C VAL A 374 -6.36 -19.54 -1.42
N ASN A 375 -6.35 -20.55 -2.28
CA ASN A 375 -5.38 -21.63 -2.14
C ASN A 375 -4.03 -21.19 -2.74
N ILE A 376 -2.95 -21.39 -1.98
CA ILE A 376 -1.60 -21.05 -2.38
C ILE A 376 -0.65 -22.20 -2.08
N CYS A 377 0.37 -22.37 -2.92
CA CYS A 377 1.43 -23.34 -2.63
C CYS A 377 2.41 -22.75 -1.62
N THR A 378 2.60 -23.44 -0.49
CA THR A 378 3.54 -23.08 0.58
C THR A 378 4.58 -24.18 0.79
N PRO A 379 5.81 -23.87 1.28
CA PRO A 379 6.83 -24.88 1.52
C PRO A 379 6.40 -25.85 2.62
N ASP A 380 6.56 -27.15 2.37
CA ASP A 380 6.42 -28.18 3.39
C ASP A 380 7.44 -27.96 4.52
N CYS A 381 7.08 -28.26 5.76
CA CYS A 381 8.01 -28.24 6.86
C CYS A 381 7.75 -29.35 7.88
N THR A 382 8.73 -29.60 8.74
CA THR A 382 8.58 -30.49 9.91
C THR A 382 8.97 -29.82 11.22
N THR A 383 9.77 -28.75 11.13
CA THR A 383 10.22 -27.92 12.24
C THR A 383 10.40 -26.49 11.75
N ASP A 384 10.41 -25.52 12.66
CA ASP A 384 10.70 -24.11 12.34
C ASP A 384 12.06 -23.91 11.64
N ALA A 385 13.00 -24.85 11.79
CA ALA A 385 14.31 -24.79 11.15
C ALA A 385 14.27 -25.14 9.65
N ASP A 386 13.19 -25.78 9.19
CA ASP A 386 12.93 -26.01 7.77
C ASP A 386 12.40 -24.72 7.11
N CYS A 387 11.78 -23.85 7.90
CA CYS A 387 11.34 -22.54 7.48
C CYS A 387 12.45 -21.50 7.55
N ARG A 388 12.18 -20.34 6.93
CA ARG A 388 13.14 -19.23 6.94
C ARG A 388 13.33 -18.71 8.37
N ALA A 389 14.59 -18.57 8.77
CA ALA A 389 14.99 -18.33 10.17
C ALA A 389 14.43 -17.05 10.84
N SER A 390 13.83 -16.14 10.10
CA SER A 390 13.22 -14.93 10.65
C SER A 390 11.90 -14.63 9.96
N GLY A 391 10.86 -14.50 10.76
CA GLY A 391 9.50 -14.17 10.39
C GLY A 391 8.61 -15.36 10.03
N TYR A 392 9.11 -16.60 10.08
CA TYR A 392 8.36 -17.79 9.65
C TYR A 392 8.49 -18.92 10.66
N ALA A 393 7.43 -19.71 10.80
CA ALA A 393 7.38 -20.90 11.63
C ALA A 393 6.64 -22.03 10.90
N CYS A 394 6.83 -23.25 11.40
CA CYS A 394 6.25 -24.45 10.82
C CYS A 394 4.96 -24.84 11.56
N TRP A 395 3.81 -24.75 10.89
CA TRP A 395 2.51 -25.10 11.47
C TRP A 395 1.44 -25.35 10.39
N ASP A 396 0.33 -25.96 10.80
CA ASP A 396 -0.81 -26.39 9.97
C ASP A 396 -2.02 -25.45 10.19
N PRO A 397 -2.12 -24.30 9.48
CA PRO A 397 -3.20 -23.35 9.69
C PRO A 397 -4.57 -23.83 9.19
N ASN A 398 -4.60 -24.72 8.19
CA ASN A 398 -5.83 -25.20 7.56
C ASN A 398 -6.30 -26.55 8.15
N GLU A 399 -5.58 -27.09 9.12
CA GLU A 399 -5.83 -28.36 9.82
C GLU A 399 -5.95 -29.58 8.90
N ASP A 400 -5.21 -29.61 7.79
CA ASP A 400 -5.24 -30.73 6.85
C ASP A 400 -4.27 -31.87 7.20
N GLY A 401 -3.47 -31.67 8.25
CA GLY A 401 -2.53 -32.63 8.81
C GLY A 401 -1.11 -32.51 8.24
N ARG A 402 -0.79 -31.41 7.55
CA ARG A 402 0.56 -31.06 7.12
C ARG A 402 0.97 -29.70 7.68
N ASP A 403 2.21 -29.63 8.11
CA ASP A 403 2.78 -28.36 8.57
C ASP A 403 3.43 -27.67 7.36
N GLU A 404 3.17 -26.38 7.18
CA GLU A 404 3.83 -25.56 6.17
C GLU A 404 4.50 -24.32 6.78
N CYS A 405 5.36 -23.69 5.99
CA CYS A 405 6.06 -22.48 6.40
C CYS A 405 5.21 -21.23 6.21
N TRP A 406 4.81 -20.62 7.32
CA TRP A 406 3.94 -19.45 7.35
C TRP A 406 4.54 -18.32 8.16
N ALA A 407 4.12 -17.09 7.84
CA ALA A 407 4.51 -15.92 8.62
C ALA A 407 4.08 -16.08 10.09
N ALA A 408 5.00 -15.80 11.01
CA ALA A 408 4.81 -16.09 12.43
C ALA A 408 5.58 -15.13 13.33
N GLY A 409 5.19 -15.10 14.62
CA GLY A 409 5.83 -14.31 15.65
C GLY A 409 7.16 -14.90 16.14
N THR A 410 8.20 -14.74 15.33
CA THR A 410 9.58 -15.15 15.67
C THR A 410 10.38 -14.09 16.43
N GLY A 411 9.82 -12.90 16.59
CA GLY A 411 10.48 -11.77 17.21
C GLY A 411 10.49 -11.86 18.73
N THR A 412 10.86 -10.75 19.36
CA THR A 412 10.97 -10.66 20.83
C THR A 412 10.00 -9.68 21.46
N ALA A 413 9.23 -8.93 20.66
CA ALA A 413 8.26 -7.96 21.16
C ALA A 413 7.13 -8.71 21.89
N ALA A 414 6.86 -8.33 23.13
CA ALA A 414 5.81 -8.92 23.93
C ALA A 414 4.43 -8.45 23.46
N VAL A 415 3.36 -9.07 23.96
CA VAL A 415 2.01 -8.54 23.80
C VAL A 415 1.98 -7.09 24.31
N GLY A 416 1.45 -6.15 23.53
CA GLY A 416 1.46 -4.72 23.86
C GLY A 416 2.52 -3.89 23.14
N ASP A 417 3.65 -4.50 22.77
CA ASP A 417 4.76 -3.79 22.13
C ASP A 417 4.42 -3.35 20.69
N PRO A 418 5.06 -2.28 20.17
CA PRO A 418 4.93 -1.87 18.78
C PRO A 418 5.49 -2.92 17.82
N CYS A 419 4.94 -2.98 16.61
CA CYS A 419 5.37 -3.90 15.57
C CYS A 419 5.19 -3.31 14.17
N ALA A 420 6.18 -3.52 13.32
CA ALA A 420 6.06 -3.30 11.89
C ALA A 420 5.41 -4.51 11.19
N GLY A 421 5.51 -5.72 11.74
CA GLY A 421 4.80 -6.89 11.24
C GLY A 421 4.75 -8.03 12.24
N VAL A 422 4.09 -9.15 11.89
CA VAL A 422 3.93 -10.30 12.80
C VAL A 422 5.26 -10.83 13.31
N TYR A 423 6.29 -10.75 12.47
CA TYR A 423 7.66 -11.19 12.72
C TYR A 423 8.37 -10.43 13.85
N ASP A 424 7.91 -9.24 14.24
CA ASP A 424 8.46 -8.50 15.38
C ASP A 424 7.93 -9.06 16.71
N CYS A 425 6.73 -9.62 16.67
CA CYS A 425 6.04 -10.16 17.84
C CYS A 425 6.63 -11.50 18.25
N ALA A 426 6.65 -11.77 19.54
CA ALA A 426 6.84 -13.10 20.09
C ALA A 426 5.50 -13.85 20.09
N GLY A 427 5.53 -15.17 19.94
CA GLY A 427 4.33 -16.01 20.09
C GLY A 427 4.14 -17.12 19.06
N GLY A 428 5.06 -17.25 18.09
CA GLY A 428 4.97 -18.26 17.03
C GLY A 428 3.72 -18.07 16.19
N GLU A 429 3.03 -19.18 15.88
CA GLU A 429 1.81 -19.24 15.05
C GLU A 429 0.66 -18.34 15.56
N ARG A 430 0.61 -18.05 16.86
CA ARG A 430 -0.49 -17.29 17.46
C ARG A 430 -0.29 -15.79 17.40
N ALA A 431 0.91 -15.32 17.03
CA ALA A 431 1.21 -13.91 17.04
C ALA A 431 0.49 -13.18 15.91
N VAL A 432 -0.02 -11.99 16.21
CA VAL A 432 -0.59 -11.08 15.23
C VAL A 432 -0.06 -9.69 15.49
N CYS A 433 0.33 -8.99 14.43
CA CYS A 433 0.62 -7.57 14.48
C CYS A 433 -0.55 -6.79 13.89
N VAL A 434 -1.37 -6.17 14.73
CA VAL A 434 -2.47 -5.32 14.25
C VAL A 434 -1.94 -3.91 13.99
N ARG A 435 -2.14 -3.40 12.77
CA ARG A 435 -1.67 -2.07 12.34
C ARG A 435 -2.83 -1.23 11.79
N ARG A 436 -2.59 0.07 11.66
CA ARG A 436 -3.39 0.99 10.82
C ARG A 436 -3.38 0.51 9.35
N PRO A 437 -4.43 0.81 8.54
CA PRO A 437 -5.55 1.72 8.82
C PRO A 437 -6.78 1.08 9.45
N ARG A 438 -6.88 -0.26 9.52
CA ARG A 438 -8.16 -0.92 9.84
C ARG A 438 -8.56 -0.90 11.33
N ASN A 439 -7.61 -0.83 12.26
CA ASN A 439 -7.86 -1.19 13.67
C ASN A 439 -7.45 -0.14 14.73
N ASP A 440 -7.16 1.11 14.37
CA ASP A 440 -6.75 2.19 15.31
C ASP A 440 -5.48 1.95 16.16
N PHE A 441 -4.75 0.84 15.97
CA PHE A 441 -3.49 0.55 16.68
C PHE A 441 -2.31 1.33 16.09
N ASN A 442 -1.89 2.38 16.79
CA ASN A 442 -0.76 3.23 16.41
C ASN A 442 0.56 2.47 16.45
N GLU A 443 1.37 2.62 15.40
CA GLU A 443 2.71 1.99 15.25
C GLU A 443 2.70 0.45 15.36
N GLY A 444 1.53 -0.16 15.14
CA GLY A 444 1.31 -1.59 15.34
C GLY A 444 1.21 -2.00 16.81
N TYR A 445 0.60 -3.15 17.06
CA TYR A 445 0.48 -3.72 18.40
C TYR A 445 0.53 -5.25 18.33
N CYS A 446 1.45 -5.85 19.07
CA CYS A 446 1.56 -7.29 19.16
C CYS A 446 0.45 -7.89 20.02
N LEU A 447 -0.26 -8.88 19.46
CA LEU A 447 -1.32 -9.67 20.09
C LEU A 447 -1.03 -11.16 19.94
N LEU A 448 -1.69 -11.99 20.75
CA LEU A 448 -1.79 -13.44 20.48
C LEU A 448 -3.26 -13.86 20.32
N THR A 449 -3.57 -14.70 19.33
CA THR A 449 -4.91 -15.27 19.13
C THR A 449 -5.11 -16.57 19.91
N GLY A 450 -6.32 -17.14 19.85
CA GLY A 450 -6.58 -18.50 20.35
C GLY A 450 -6.59 -18.65 21.87
N CYS A 451 -6.72 -17.58 22.64
CA CYS A 451 -6.85 -17.69 24.10
C CYS A 451 -8.30 -17.96 24.51
N THR A 452 -8.52 -18.56 25.68
CA THR A 452 -9.86 -18.80 26.24
C THR A 452 -9.99 -18.22 27.64
N ALA A 453 -11.09 -17.53 27.93
CA ALA A 453 -11.35 -16.91 29.23
C ALA A 453 -11.33 -17.95 30.35
N GLY A 454 -10.54 -17.68 31.40
CA GLY A 454 -10.38 -18.55 32.57
C GLY A 454 -9.58 -19.84 32.33
N GLY A 455 -8.97 -20.02 31.16
CA GLY A 455 -8.21 -21.21 30.83
C GLY A 455 -6.81 -21.24 31.48
N THR A 456 -6.53 -22.30 32.25
CA THR A 456 -5.16 -22.70 32.65
C THR A 456 -4.50 -23.64 31.64
N GLY A 457 -5.00 -23.64 30.39
CA GLY A 457 -4.50 -24.48 29.31
C GLY A 457 -3.29 -23.88 28.57
N PRO A 458 -2.70 -24.61 27.62
CA PRO A 458 -1.62 -24.10 26.76
C PRO A 458 -2.02 -22.86 25.94
N ALA A 459 -3.32 -22.58 25.84
CA ALA A 459 -3.93 -21.37 25.31
C ALA A 459 -3.91 -20.15 26.26
N SER A 460 -3.20 -20.19 27.40
CA SER A 460 -3.11 -19.04 28.30
C SER A 460 -2.23 -17.93 27.75
N CYS A 461 -2.61 -16.68 28.01
CA CYS A 461 -1.79 -15.52 27.66
C CYS A 461 -0.49 -15.48 28.47
N PRO A 462 0.62 -14.95 27.90
CA PRO A 462 1.88 -14.80 28.60
C PRO A 462 1.76 -13.86 29.82
N ALA A 463 2.70 -13.96 30.74
CA ALA A 463 2.71 -13.11 31.94
C ALA A 463 2.72 -11.62 31.55
N GLY A 464 1.83 -10.85 32.17
CA GLY A 464 1.62 -9.44 31.83
C GLY A 464 0.47 -9.20 30.86
N SER A 465 -0.09 -10.23 30.23
CA SER A 465 -1.24 -10.09 29.32
C SER A 465 -2.47 -10.87 29.80
N HIS A 466 -3.64 -10.43 29.35
CA HIS A 466 -4.94 -11.01 29.69
C HIS A 466 -5.70 -11.42 28.42
N CYS A 467 -6.52 -12.46 28.54
CA CYS A 467 -7.29 -12.97 27.41
C CYS A 467 -8.59 -12.18 27.30
N SER A 468 -8.62 -11.17 26.43
CA SER A 468 -9.82 -10.40 26.19
C SER A 468 -10.68 -11.07 25.11
N ILE A 469 -11.96 -11.30 25.43
CA ILE A 469 -12.91 -11.95 24.52
C ILE A 469 -13.87 -10.91 23.95
N ALA A 470 -13.86 -10.75 22.63
CA ALA A 470 -15.00 -10.12 21.98
C ALA A 470 -16.26 -10.96 22.27
N PRO A 471 -17.37 -10.39 22.78
CA PRO A 471 -18.50 -11.14 23.34
C PRO A 471 -19.23 -12.11 22.38
N MET A 472 -18.77 -12.24 21.13
CA MET A 472 -19.29 -13.15 20.11
C MET A 472 -18.26 -14.16 19.58
N ALA A 473 -16.99 -14.09 19.99
CA ALA A 473 -15.94 -14.99 19.52
C ALA A 473 -15.75 -16.18 20.47
N THR A 474 -15.46 -17.36 19.92
CA THR A 474 -15.08 -18.55 20.68
C THR A 474 -13.63 -18.52 21.15
N GLU A 475 -12.83 -17.66 20.55
CA GLU A 475 -11.42 -17.41 20.87
C GLU A 475 -11.21 -15.94 21.19
N GLY A 476 -10.38 -15.66 22.19
CA GLY A 476 -9.99 -14.32 22.60
C GLY A 476 -8.63 -13.90 22.04
N LEU A 477 -8.29 -12.64 22.30
CA LEU A 477 -7.00 -12.03 22.01
C LEU A 477 -6.26 -11.79 23.32
N CYS A 478 -4.99 -12.16 23.38
CA CYS A 478 -4.11 -11.75 24.46
C CYS A 478 -3.74 -10.29 24.25
N VAL A 479 -4.13 -9.44 25.20
CA VAL A 479 -3.89 -8.00 25.23
C VAL A 479 -3.11 -7.67 26.50
N ASP A 480 -2.26 -6.64 26.47
CA ASP A 480 -1.42 -6.28 27.62
C ASP A 480 -2.29 -5.86 28.81
N SER A 481 -2.03 -6.41 30.00
CA SER A 481 -2.78 -6.11 31.21
C SER A 481 -2.29 -4.84 31.87
N CYS A 482 -3.18 -4.10 32.49
CA CYS A 482 -2.82 -2.84 33.13
C CYS A 482 -3.54 -2.63 34.45
N GLY A 483 -2.91 -1.84 35.34
CA GLY A 483 -3.56 -1.32 36.53
C GLY A 483 -3.91 0.18 36.41
N THR A 484 -3.19 0.90 35.55
CA THR A 484 -3.36 2.32 35.26
C THR A 484 -2.92 2.63 33.82
N ASP A 485 -3.31 3.79 33.29
CA ASP A 485 -2.87 4.25 31.96
C ASP A 485 -1.34 4.33 31.80
N ALA A 486 -0.60 4.48 32.90
CA ALA A 486 0.86 4.53 32.86
C ALA A 486 1.51 3.17 32.60
N ASP A 487 0.75 2.08 32.74
CA ASP A 487 1.19 0.74 32.37
C ASP A 487 1.06 0.52 30.85
N CYS A 488 0.18 1.29 30.19
CA CYS A 488 -0.03 1.24 28.75
C CYS A 488 0.92 2.16 27.99
N ARG A 489 1.03 1.94 26.67
CA ARG A 489 1.80 2.82 25.80
C ARG A 489 1.18 4.22 25.74
N THR A 490 2.02 5.25 25.73
CA THR A 490 1.58 6.65 25.83
C THR A 490 1.02 7.22 24.52
N ASP A 491 1.15 6.50 23.42
CA ASP A 491 0.85 6.94 22.05
C ASP A 491 -0.57 6.61 21.59
N GLY A 492 -1.54 6.69 22.51
CA GLY A 492 -2.96 6.49 22.20
C GLY A 492 -3.63 5.32 22.89
N TYR A 493 -3.01 4.74 23.92
CA TYR A 493 -3.56 3.61 24.66
C TYR A 493 -3.99 4.03 26.07
N ARG A 494 -5.04 3.38 26.58
CA ARG A 494 -5.58 3.59 27.94
C ARG A 494 -5.82 2.25 28.61
N CYS A 495 -5.86 2.29 29.93
CA CYS A 495 -6.13 1.11 30.73
C CYS A 495 -7.61 1.02 31.09
N TYR A 496 -8.34 0.11 30.45
CA TYR A 496 -9.75 -0.10 30.75
C TYR A 496 -10.22 -1.54 30.42
N ASP A 497 -11.29 -1.95 31.08
CA ASP A 497 -11.99 -3.23 30.86
C ASP A 497 -12.99 -3.04 29.70
N THR A 498 -12.90 -3.87 28.66
CA THR A 498 -13.77 -3.79 27.48
C THR A 498 -15.17 -4.39 27.71
N GLY A 499 -15.44 -4.90 28.90
CA GLY A 499 -16.71 -5.49 29.30
C GLY A 499 -16.84 -6.96 28.90
N ASP A 500 -15.74 -7.68 28.75
CA ASP A 500 -15.67 -9.12 28.49
C ASP A 500 -15.93 -9.99 29.75
N ALA A 501 -16.23 -9.32 30.86
CA ALA A 501 -16.77 -9.87 32.11
C ALA A 501 -15.78 -10.64 33.01
N ASP A 502 -14.47 -10.44 32.84
CA ASP A 502 -13.46 -10.90 33.80
C ASP A 502 -13.01 -9.83 34.81
N ALA A 503 -13.38 -8.57 34.60
CA ALA A 503 -13.03 -7.42 35.43
C ALA A 503 -11.52 -7.14 35.52
N VAL A 504 -10.76 -7.60 34.54
CA VAL A 504 -9.36 -7.22 34.30
C VAL A 504 -9.38 -6.04 33.32
N SER A 505 -8.43 -5.12 33.48
CA SER A 505 -8.27 -4.01 32.54
C SER A 505 -7.08 -4.29 31.66
N GLU A 506 -7.22 -3.97 30.38
CA GLU A 506 -6.17 -4.13 29.38
C GLU A 506 -5.87 -2.81 28.68
N CYS A 507 -4.73 -2.78 28.01
CA CYS A 507 -4.28 -1.65 27.22
C CYS A 507 -4.92 -1.68 25.82
N TRP A 508 -5.93 -0.85 25.64
CA TRP A 508 -6.66 -0.71 24.37
C TRP A 508 -6.45 0.67 23.75
N PRO A 509 -6.52 0.81 22.41
CA PRO A 509 -6.55 2.09 21.74
C PRO A 509 -7.70 2.96 22.27
N ALA A 510 -7.43 4.25 22.46
CA ALA A 510 -8.39 5.19 23.01
C ALA A 510 -8.28 6.57 22.36
N ALA A 511 -9.35 7.35 22.46
CA ALA A 511 -9.43 8.71 21.95
C ALA A 511 -8.69 9.68 22.87
N THR A 512 -7.36 9.72 22.76
CA THR A 512 -6.47 10.57 23.58
C THR A 512 -6.22 11.96 23.00
N GLY A 513 -6.81 12.26 21.86
CA GLY A 513 -6.67 13.53 21.16
C GLY A 513 -7.46 14.67 21.78
N THR A 514 -7.53 15.77 21.04
CA THR A 514 -8.26 16.99 21.46
C THR A 514 -9.48 17.30 20.61
N GLY A 515 -9.73 16.51 19.56
CA GLY A 515 -10.88 16.68 18.67
C GLY A 515 -12.19 16.51 19.42
N ALA A 516 -12.96 17.59 19.53
CA ALA A 516 -14.30 17.53 20.12
C ALA A 516 -15.26 16.77 19.18
N VAL A 517 -16.45 16.41 19.69
CA VAL A 517 -17.52 15.83 18.87
C VAL A 517 -17.76 16.71 17.64
N GLY A 518 -17.71 16.12 16.45
CA GLY A 518 -17.86 16.81 15.17
C GLY A 518 -16.59 17.33 14.53
N ALA A 519 -15.43 17.28 15.20
CA ALA A 519 -14.15 17.59 14.59
C ALA A 519 -13.79 16.55 13.49
N PRO A 520 -13.03 16.95 12.45
CA PRO A 520 -12.41 15.99 11.54
C PRO A 520 -11.44 15.10 12.31
N CYS A 521 -11.31 13.87 11.86
CA CYS A 521 -10.30 12.96 12.35
C CYS A 521 -9.85 12.04 11.24
N ARG A 522 -8.57 11.70 11.26
CA ARG A 522 -8.03 10.61 10.46
C ARG A 522 -7.90 9.35 11.30
N TRP A 523 -7.76 9.50 12.62
CA TRP A 523 -7.50 8.41 13.55
C TRP A 523 -8.24 8.59 14.88
N LEU A 524 -8.42 7.50 15.62
CA LEU A 524 -8.95 7.54 16.99
C LEU A 524 -8.23 8.56 17.88
N THR A 525 -6.91 8.65 17.79
CA THR A 525 -6.08 9.57 18.58
C THR A 525 -6.23 11.05 18.23
N ASP A 526 -6.96 11.39 17.17
CA ASP A 526 -7.30 12.79 16.89
C ASP A 526 -8.47 13.25 17.76
N CYS A 527 -9.29 12.31 18.23
CA CYS A 527 -10.51 12.58 18.98
C CYS A 527 -10.27 12.57 20.48
N ALA A 528 -11.04 13.39 21.19
CA ALA A 528 -11.17 13.33 22.63
C ALA A 528 -12.26 12.32 23.04
N GLY A 529 -12.28 11.93 24.31
CA GLY A 529 -13.30 11.06 24.88
C GLY A 529 -12.76 9.80 25.55
N ASP A 530 -11.44 9.63 25.59
CA ASP A 530 -10.76 8.50 26.22
C ASP A 530 -11.34 7.16 25.69
N GLU A 531 -11.70 6.22 26.58
CA GLU A 531 -12.30 4.90 26.26
C GLU A 531 -13.64 4.96 25.51
N THR A 532 -14.30 6.13 25.50
CA THR A 532 -15.60 6.31 24.85
C THR A 532 -15.53 7.11 23.55
N GLY A 533 -14.40 7.76 23.28
CA GLY A 533 -14.25 8.51 22.03
C GLY A 533 -14.02 7.55 20.86
N ALA A 534 -14.46 7.95 19.68
CA ALA A 534 -14.25 7.20 18.45
C ALA A 534 -14.00 8.17 17.29
N CYS A 535 -13.20 7.74 16.32
CA CYS A 535 -13.14 8.38 15.01
C CYS A 535 -13.98 7.54 14.04
N ILE A 536 -15.14 8.07 13.63
CA ILE A 536 -15.93 7.41 12.58
C ILE A 536 -15.27 7.76 11.25
N LEU A 537 -14.57 6.79 10.68
CA LEU A 537 -14.10 6.83 9.30
C LEU A 537 -15.17 6.22 8.38
N LEU A 538 -15.04 6.49 7.08
CA LEU A 538 -15.74 5.78 6.01
C LEU A 538 -15.96 4.30 6.36
N GLN A 539 -17.23 3.86 6.38
CA GLN A 539 -17.55 2.44 6.43
C GLN A 539 -17.52 1.88 5.01
N ASP A 540 -16.93 0.70 4.83
CA ASP A 540 -16.93 -0.06 3.56
C ASP A 540 -18.34 -0.56 3.13
N ASP A 541 -19.39 -0.18 3.84
CA ASP A 541 -20.79 -0.55 3.61
C ASP A 541 -21.62 0.69 3.27
N PRO A 542 -22.78 0.60 2.60
CA PRO A 542 -23.48 1.71 1.93
C PRO A 542 -24.12 2.77 2.86
N ALA A 543 -23.64 2.90 4.09
CA ALA A 543 -23.91 3.99 5.01
C ALA A 543 -23.40 5.33 4.45
N PRO A 544 -24.00 6.46 4.86
CA PRO A 544 -23.56 7.77 4.38
C PRO A 544 -22.10 8.02 4.76
N ASP A 545 -21.36 8.51 3.77
CA ASP A 545 -19.91 8.65 3.75
C ASP A 545 -19.43 9.72 4.77
N TRP A 546 -18.72 9.29 5.82
CA TRP A 546 -18.11 10.17 6.83
C TRP A 546 -16.77 10.73 6.33
N ARG A 547 -16.80 11.49 5.22
CA ARG A 547 -15.59 12.09 4.63
C ARG A 547 -14.83 12.97 5.62
N GLY A 548 -13.49 12.88 5.57
CA GLY A 548 -12.57 13.56 6.50
C GLY A 548 -12.68 13.08 7.95
N GLY A 549 -13.37 11.96 8.18
CA GLY A 549 -13.69 11.36 9.47
C GLY A 549 -14.49 12.26 10.41
N TYR A 550 -15.00 11.69 11.50
CA TYR A 550 -15.79 12.41 12.48
C TYR A 550 -15.54 11.93 13.91
N CYS A 551 -15.01 12.83 14.74
CA CYS A 551 -14.89 12.57 16.16
C CYS A 551 -16.25 12.46 16.83
N THR A 552 -16.48 11.38 17.55
CA THR A 552 -17.68 11.15 18.33
C THR A 552 -17.34 10.58 19.71
N ILE A 553 -18.35 10.47 20.57
CA ILE A 553 -18.29 9.77 21.84
C ILE A 553 -19.45 8.77 21.87
N LEU A 554 -19.18 7.51 22.21
CA LEU A 554 -20.20 6.47 22.33
C LEU A 554 -21.14 6.77 23.50
N CYS A 555 -22.44 6.85 23.22
CA CYS A 555 -23.48 7.18 24.17
C CYS A 555 -24.47 6.03 24.35
N GLY A 556 -25.13 5.96 25.51
CA GLY A 556 -26.06 4.86 25.86
C GLY A 556 -25.50 3.85 26.87
N GLY A 557 -24.17 3.79 27.01
CA GLY A 557 -23.45 3.09 28.09
C GLY A 557 -22.36 3.93 28.76
N GLY A 558 -21.72 4.86 28.02
CA GLY A 558 -20.55 5.65 28.45
C GLY A 558 -20.83 7.02 29.07
N GLY A 559 -22.09 7.43 29.23
CA GLY A 559 -22.47 8.72 29.84
C GLY A 559 -23.18 9.70 28.89
N PRO A 560 -23.49 10.92 29.37
CA PRO A 560 -24.15 11.94 28.56
C PRO A 560 -23.17 12.56 27.56
N CYS A 561 -23.70 12.93 26.38
CA CYS A 561 -22.91 13.66 25.39
C CYS A 561 -22.42 15.02 25.93
N PRO A 562 -21.24 15.49 25.49
CA PRO A 562 -20.75 16.83 25.80
C PRO A 562 -21.75 17.92 25.41
N SER A 563 -21.66 19.07 26.09
CA SER A 563 -22.49 20.24 25.77
C SER A 563 -22.34 20.63 24.29
N GLY A 564 -23.47 20.84 23.61
CA GLY A 564 -23.49 21.16 22.17
C GLY A 564 -23.58 19.92 21.29
N SER A 565 -23.56 18.71 21.85
CA SER A 565 -23.79 17.47 21.12
C SER A 565 -24.92 16.65 21.75
N ARG A 566 -25.42 15.67 21.03
CA ARG A 566 -26.53 14.83 21.46
C ARG A 566 -26.36 13.38 21.05
N CYS A 567 -26.94 12.49 21.86
CA CYS A 567 -26.88 11.07 21.60
C CYS A 567 -27.88 10.69 20.51
N ASP A 568 -27.36 10.09 19.43
CA ASP A 568 -28.16 9.49 18.36
C ASP A 568 -27.51 8.20 17.89
N PHE A 569 -28.30 7.14 17.71
CA PHE A 569 -27.82 5.79 17.35
C PHE A 569 -26.62 5.26 18.16
N GLY A 570 -26.44 5.72 19.41
CA GLY A 570 -25.32 5.30 20.26
C GLY A 570 -24.03 6.10 20.06
N ALA A 571 -24.06 7.17 19.27
CA ALA A 571 -22.95 8.10 19.08
C ALA A 571 -23.38 9.55 19.40
N CYS A 572 -22.46 10.34 19.94
CA CYS A 572 -22.67 11.77 20.15
C CYS A 572 -22.46 12.51 18.82
N LEU A 573 -23.48 13.21 18.37
CA LEU A 573 -23.43 14.04 17.17
C LEU A 573 -23.60 15.51 17.55
N ASP A 574 -22.82 16.37 16.91
CA ASP A 574 -22.85 17.82 17.11
C ASP A 574 -24.24 18.39 16.78
N GLU A 575 -24.82 19.14 17.72
CA GLU A 575 -26.14 19.74 17.56
C GLU A 575 -26.07 20.94 16.62
N CYS A 576 -27.05 21.04 15.74
CA CYS A 576 -27.08 22.11 14.76
C CYS A 576 -28.47 22.75 14.67
N THR A 577 -28.50 24.02 14.25
CA THR A 577 -29.76 24.69 13.87
C THR A 577 -29.83 24.97 12.38
N THR A 578 -28.67 25.15 11.74
CA THR A 578 -28.50 25.34 10.30
C THR A 578 -27.36 24.46 9.79
N SER A 579 -27.37 24.11 8.51
CA SER A 579 -26.27 23.31 7.93
C SER A 579 -24.93 24.01 8.02
N THR A 580 -24.88 25.34 8.09
CA THR A 580 -23.62 26.11 8.20
C THR A 580 -22.90 25.91 9.53
N MET A 581 -23.57 25.34 10.52
CA MET A 581 -22.93 24.91 11.77
C MET A 581 -22.24 23.55 11.63
N CYS A 582 -22.59 22.80 10.58
CA CYS A 582 -21.94 21.56 10.21
C CYS A 582 -20.78 21.84 9.26
N ARG A 583 -19.83 20.91 9.19
CA ARG A 583 -18.72 20.92 8.22
C ARG A 583 -19.26 20.70 6.80
N ILE A 584 -19.94 21.72 6.23
CA ILE A 584 -20.54 21.64 4.89
C ILE A 584 -19.47 21.32 3.84
N ALA A 585 -18.28 21.92 3.97
CA ALA A 585 -17.16 21.67 3.07
C ALA A 585 -16.84 20.16 3.01
N ASP A 586 -16.95 19.48 4.14
CA ASP A 586 -16.69 18.05 4.28
C ASP A 586 -17.96 17.20 4.03
N GLY A 587 -19.01 17.78 3.44
CA GLY A 587 -20.25 17.08 3.11
C GLY A 587 -21.28 16.94 4.24
N TYR A 588 -21.11 17.60 5.38
CA TYR A 588 -22.06 17.47 6.50
C TYR A 588 -23.21 18.48 6.42
N SER A 589 -24.43 18.04 6.77
CA SER A 589 -25.61 18.88 6.83
C SER A 589 -26.41 18.70 8.10
N CYS A 590 -27.22 19.72 8.43
CA CYS A 590 -28.01 19.73 9.63
C CYS A 590 -29.35 19.00 9.41
N GLN A 591 -29.43 17.75 9.82
CA GLN A 591 -30.58 16.87 9.56
C GLN A 591 -31.35 16.54 10.83
N MET A 592 -32.66 16.22 10.69
CA MET A 592 -33.46 15.60 11.76
C MET A 592 -33.51 14.09 11.53
N PRO A 593 -32.69 13.30 12.23
CA PRO A 593 -32.75 11.84 12.13
C PRO A 593 -34.13 11.31 12.52
N MET A 594 -34.53 10.19 11.92
CA MET A 594 -35.86 9.62 12.10
C MET A 594 -36.10 9.27 13.58
N GLY A 595 -37.17 9.81 14.18
CA GLY A 595 -37.52 9.58 15.58
C GLY A 595 -36.89 10.55 16.58
N SER A 596 -36.12 11.51 16.09
CA SER A 596 -35.36 12.46 16.89
C SER A 596 -36.08 13.81 17.04
N THR A 597 -36.00 14.46 18.21
CA THR A 597 -36.68 15.77 18.46
C THR A 597 -35.83 16.99 18.15
N GLY A 598 -34.55 16.81 17.83
CA GLY A 598 -33.60 17.87 17.47
C GLY A 598 -32.88 17.56 16.17
N ARG A 599 -32.01 18.48 15.75
CA ARG A 599 -31.14 18.30 14.58
C ARG A 599 -29.70 18.03 15.02
N ALA A 600 -28.97 17.26 14.23
CA ALA A 600 -27.54 17.06 14.39
C ALA A 600 -26.86 17.09 13.02
N CYS A 601 -25.54 17.26 13.03
CA CYS A 601 -24.73 17.21 11.82
C CYS A 601 -24.55 15.74 11.36
N TYR A 602 -25.04 15.45 10.16
CA TYR A 602 -24.91 14.15 9.49
C TYR A 602 -24.19 14.32 8.15
N PRO A 603 -23.42 13.32 7.70
CA PRO A 603 -22.96 13.28 6.31
C PRO A 603 -24.17 13.30 5.35
N MET A 604 -24.03 14.03 4.23
CA MET A 604 -25.07 14.18 3.21
C MET A 604 -25.17 13.00 2.25
#